data_AF-A0A8T1FRV8-F1
#
_entry.id   AF-A0A8T1FRV8-F1
#
_cell.length_a   1.000
_cell.length_b   1.000
_cell.length_c   1.000
_cell.angle_alpha   90.00
_cell.angle_beta   90.00
_cell.angle_gamma   90.00
#
_symmetry.space_group_name_H-M   'P 1'
#
loop_
_entity.id
_entity.type
_entity.pdbx_description
1 polymer ?
#
loop_
_entity_poly.entity_id
_entity_poly.type
_entity_poly.pdbx_seq_one_letter_code
_entity_poly.pdbx_strand_id
1 'polypeptide(L)'
;MVADGYDVLLGHIKRVFDTTNGLTWEESVSVYVKPTNHAPQKDYIQVATDSTAMEAQFATIWHTARLRKHDHAAFVLMLYVYEVAPERST
;
A
#
# COMPACT_ATOMS: atom_id res chain seq x y z
N MET A 1 -0.61 -12.16 -6.95
CA MET A 1 0.25 -11.14 -6.34
C MET A 1 0.02 -11.02 -4.84
N VAL A 2 -1.16 -10.60 -4.38
CA VAL A 2 -1.49 -10.54 -2.94
C VAL A 2 -1.61 -11.94 -2.31
N ALA A 3 -2.23 -12.88 -3.03
CA ALA A 3 -2.37 -14.28 -2.59
C ALA A 3 -1.03 -15.04 -2.53
N ASP A 4 0.03 -14.48 -3.11
CA ASP A 4 1.36 -15.10 -3.17
C ASP A 4 2.27 -14.62 -2.02
N GLY A 5 1.73 -13.82 -1.09
CA GLY A 5 2.43 -13.34 0.10
C GLY A 5 3.08 -11.97 -0.04
N TYR A 6 3.58 -11.46 1.09
CA TYR A 6 4.12 -10.11 1.21
C TYR A 6 5.39 -9.92 0.37
N ASP A 7 6.30 -10.89 0.31
CA ASP A 7 7.54 -10.77 -0.45
C ASP A 7 7.31 -10.61 -1.95
N VAL A 8 6.30 -11.30 -2.49
CA VAL A 8 5.92 -11.18 -3.90
C VAL A 8 5.30 -9.81 -4.18
N LEU A 9 4.46 -9.32 -3.27
CA LEU A 9 3.93 -7.96 -3.35
C LEU A 9 5.05 -6.92 -3.32
N LEU A 10 5.97 -7.04 -2.35
CA LEU A 10 7.09 -6.11 -2.18
C LEU A 10 8.02 -6.12 -3.40
N GLY A 11 8.34 -7.31 -3.94
CA GLY A 11 9.15 -7.43 -5.15
C GLY A 11 8.50 -6.75 -6.36
N HIS A 12 7.17 -6.83 -6.49
CA HIS A 12 6.45 -6.10 -7.54
C HIS A 12 6.51 -4.58 -7.33
N ILE A 13 6.30 -4.11 -6.10
CA ILE A 13 6.39 -2.68 -5.76
C ILE A 13 7.80 -2.15 -6.07
N LYS A 14 8.85 -2.84 -5.60
CA LYS A 14 10.26 -2.49 -5.86
C LYS A 14 10.51 -2.35 -7.36
N ARG A 15 10.03 -3.31 -8.17
CA ARG A 15 10.18 -3.26 -9.64
C ARG A 15 9.49 -2.05 -10.27
N VAL A 16 8.28 -1.69 -9.82
CA VAL A 16 7.58 -0.48 -10.31
C VAL A 16 8.36 0.78 -9.93
N PHE A 17 8.90 0.79 -8.72
CA PHE A 17 9.72 1.87 -8.18
C PHE A 17 10.97 2.11 -9.03
N ASP A 18 11.72 1.04 -9.31
CA ASP A 18 12.94 1.09 -10.13
C ASP A 18 12.68 1.57 -11.58
N THR A 19 11.46 1.34 -12.10
CA THR A 19 11.06 1.81 -13.43
C THR A 19 10.54 3.25 -13.44
N THR A 20 10.36 3.86 -12.27
CA THR A 20 9.85 5.23 -12.15
C THR A 20 11.01 6.21 -11.99
N ASN A 21 11.22 7.07 -12.99
CA ASN A 21 12.34 8.01 -13.01
C ASN A 21 12.40 8.88 -11.74
N GLY A 22 13.55 8.86 -11.06
CA GLY A 22 13.83 9.70 -9.90
C GLY A 22 13.45 9.10 -8.55
N LEU A 23 12.98 7.86 -8.51
CA LEU A 23 12.73 7.11 -7.27
C LEU A 23 13.85 6.08 -7.05
N THR A 24 14.21 5.82 -5.79
CA THR A 24 15.19 4.79 -5.42
C THR A 24 14.71 4.09 -4.18
N TRP A 25 14.52 2.77 -4.24
CA TRP A 25 14.00 2.04 -3.10
C TRP A 25 15.02 2.01 -1.96
N GLU A 26 14.68 2.62 -0.83
CA GLU A 26 15.42 2.45 0.42
C GLU A 26 14.81 1.35 1.29
N GLU A 27 15.62 0.53 1.96
CA GLU A 27 15.11 -0.53 2.85
C GLU A 27 14.35 0.01 4.08
N SER A 28 14.43 1.32 4.35
CA SER A 28 13.67 2.04 5.40
C SER A 28 12.19 2.25 5.03
N VAL A 29 11.85 2.08 3.75
CA VAL A 29 10.55 2.45 3.19
C VAL A 29 9.48 1.43 3.55
N SER A 30 8.38 1.94 4.12
CA SER A 30 7.22 1.14 4.50
C SER A 30 6.08 1.28 3.50
N VAL A 31 5.33 0.19 3.29
CA VAL A 31 4.17 0.14 2.39
C VAL A 31 2.90 0.37 3.19
N TYR A 32 2.03 1.25 2.69
CA TYR A 32 0.74 1.58 3.31
C TYR A 32 -0.42 1.30 2.36
N VAL A 33 -1.56 0.91 2.93
CA VAL A 33 -2.83 0.74 2.22
C VAL A 33 -3.82 1.83 2.64
N LYS A 34 -4.50 2.40 1.65
CA LYS A 34 -5.65 3.28 1.86
C LYS A 34 -6.91 2.42 2.05
N PRO A 35 -7.53 2.39 3.25
CA PRO A 35 -8.58 1.42 3.54
C PRO A 35 -9.92 1.76 2.87
N THR A 36 -10.14 3.01 2.47
CA THR A 36 -11.37 3.47 1.82
C THR A 36 -11.08 4.64 0.89
N ASN A 37 -11.87 4.85 -0.15
CA ASN A 37 -11.63 5.90 -1.16
C ASN A 37 -11.50 7.33 -0.57
N HIS A 38 -12.19 7.61 0.54
CA HIS A 38 -12.17 8.91 1.21
C HIS A 38 -11.32 8.93 2.50
N ALA A 39 -10.57 7.86 2.81
CA ALA A 39 -9.69 7.87 3.96
C ALA A 39 -8.63 8.97 3.79
N PRO A 40 -8.47 9.90 4.76
CA PRO A 40 -7.35 10.83 4.76
C PRO A 40 -6.04 10.07 5.00
N GLN A 41 -4.92 10.67 4.60
CA GLN A 41 -3.59 10.04 4.68
C GLN A 41 -3.21 9.53 6.07
N LYS A 42 -3.61 10.26 7.12
CA LYS A 42 -3.39 9.87 8.53
C LYS A 42 -4.07 8.54 8.92
N ASP A 43 -5.07 8.11 8.15
CA ASP A 43 -5.81 6.88 8.37
C ASP A 43 -5.31 5.75 7.43
N TYR A 44 -4.21 5.96 6.72
CA TYR A 44 -3.57 4.90 5.94
C TYR A 44 -2.91 3.92 6.90
N ILE A 45 -3.04 2.64 6.59
CA ILE A 45 -2.62 1.56 7.47
C ILE A 45 -1.36 0.93 6.89
N GLN A 46 -0.32 0.72 7.70
CA GLN A 46 0.86 0.00 7.25
C GLN A 46 0.48 -1.45 6.90
N VAL A 47 0.96 -1.93 5.75
CA VAL A 47 0.76 -3.31 5.31
C VAL A 47 1.57 -4.22 6.22
N ALA A 48 0.93 -5.27 6.74
CA ALA A 48 1.63 -6.27 7.54
C ALA A 48 2.69 -6.99 6.69
N THR A 49 3.88 -7.19 7.25
CA THR A 49 5.00 -7.87 6.57
C THR A 49 4.90 -9.39 6.62
N ASP A 50 4.17 -9.92 7.60
CA ASP A 50 3.78 -11.33 7.62
C ASP A 50 2.67 -11.59 6.60
N SER A 51 2.83 -12.65 5.79
CA SER A 51 1.92 -12.93 4.67
C SER A 51 0.51 -13.30 5.13
N THR A 52 0.37 -14.06 6.22
CA THR A 52 -0.94 -14.45 6.76
C THR A 52 -1.65 -13.24 7.39
N ALA A 53 -0.92 -12.41 8.12
CA ALA A 53 -1.44 -11.17 8.67
C ALA A 53 -1.85 -10.17 7.56
N MET A 54 -1.06 -10.07 6.49
CA MET A 54 -1.38 -9.24 5.32
C MET A 54 -2.67 -9.69 4.65
N GLU A 55 -2.82 -11.00 4.42
CA GLU A 55 -4.03 -11.55 3.82
C GLU A 55 -5.26 -11.26 4.69
N ALA A 56 -5.18 -11.49 6.00
CA ALA A 56 -6.25 -11.19 6.94
C ALA A 56 -6.59 -9.69 6.98
N GLN A 57 -5.56 -8.83 6.92
CA GLN A 57 -5.71 -7.38 6.88
C GLN A 57 -6.48 -6.95 5.62
N PHE A 58 -6.06 -7.43 4.44
CA PHE A 58 -6.73 -7.08 3.18
C PHE A 58 -8.15 -7.66 3.08
N ALA A 59 -8.37 -8.88 3.56
CA ALA A 59 -9.70 -9.47 3.63
C ALA A 59 -10.65 -8.63 4.51
N THR A 60 -10.15 -8.12 5.65
CA THR A 60 -10.91 -7.24 6.54
C THR A 60 -11.23 -5.91 5.88
N ILE A 61 -10.24 -5.26 5.28
CA ILE A 61 -10.42 -3.99 4.56
C ILE A 61 -11.46 -4.15 3.45
N TRP A 62 -11.34 -5.22 2.65
CA TRP A 62 -12.27 -5.53 1.58
C TRP A 62 -13.69 -5.77 2.10
N HIS A 63 -13.83 -6.57 3.16
CA HIS A 63 -15.12 -6.83 3.79
C HIS A 63 -15.80 -5.55 4.27
N THR A 64 -15.06 -4.69 4.98
CA THR A 64 -15.58 -3.40 5.46
C THR A 64 -15.92 -2.45 4.33
N ALA A 65 -15.10 -2.38 3.28
CA ALA A 65 -15.36 -1.53 2.12
C ALA A 65 -16.66 -1.94 1.41
N ARG A 66 -16.87 -3.25 1.21
CA ARG A 66 -18.08 -3.81 0.58
C ARG A 66 -19.37 -3.47 1.34
N LEU A 67 -19.32 -3.33 2.67
CA LEU A 67 -20.50 -3.03 3.48
C LEU A 67 -20.94 -1.56 3.40
N ARG A 68 -20.12 -0.66 2.83
CA ARG A 68 -20.48 0.77 2.72
C ARG A 68 -21.43 0.98 1.55
N LYS A 69 -22.52 1.74 1.80
CA LYS A 69 -23.70 1.92 0.93
C LYS A 69 -23.51 2.79 -0.33
N HIS A 70 -22.32 3.36 -0.54
CA HIS A 70 -22.06 4.30 -1.64
C HIS A 70 -21.27 3.60 -2.74
N ASP A 71 -21.86 3.56 -3.95
CA ASP A 71 -21.37 3.00 -5.22
C ASP A 71 -20.05 2.23 -5.18
N HIS A 72 -20.18 0.91 -5.19
CA HIS A 72 -19.12 -0.11 -5.13
C HIS A 72 -18.15 -0.15 -6.33
N ALA A 73 -18.16 0.83 -7.23
CA ALA A 73 -17.52 0.67 -8.55
C ALA A 73 -15.98 0.74 -8.55
N ALA A 74 -15.30 1.15 -7.47
CA ALA A 74 -13.84 1.34 -7.53
C ALA A 74 -13.15 1.22 -6.16
N PHE A 75 -13.24 0.08 -5.48
CA PHE A 75 -12.17 -0.22 -4.51
C PHE A 75 -10.93 -0.67 -5.29
N VAL A 76 -10.02 0.28 -5.49
CA VAL A 76 -8.67 0.02 -5.99
C VAL A 76 -7.75 -0.02 -4.79
N LEU A 77 -6.99 -1.12 -4.64
CA LEU A 77 -5.93 -1.19 -3.64
C LEU A 77 -4.86 -0.16 -4.02
N MET A 78 -4.89 1.01 -3.38
CA MET A 78 -3.87 2.02 -3.54
C MET A 78 -2.79 1.80 -2.48
N LEU A 79 -1.61 1.46 -2.96
CA LEU A 79 -0.41 1.30 -2.14
C LEU A 79 0.37 2.61 -2.19
N TYR A 80 0.75 3.09 -1.01
CA TYR A 80 1.55 4.29 -0.85
C TYR A 80 2.89 3.92 -0.24
N VAL A 81 3.91 4.53 -0.79
CA VAL A 81 5.31 4.35 -0.45
C VAL A 81 5.84 5.75 -0.14
N TYR A 82 6.36 5.95 1.06
CA TYR A 82 6.88 7.26 1.48
C TYR A 82 8.40 7.27 1.41
N GLU A 83 8.94 8.15 0.57
CA GLU A 83 10.35 8.52 0.60
C GLU A 83 10.56 9.75 1.47
N VAL A 84 11.72 9.82 2.11
CA VAL A 84 12.18 11.05 2.75
C VAL A 84 12.54 12.04 1.63
N ALA A 85 11.99 13.25 1.68
CA ALA A 85 12.35 14.28 0.71
C ALA A 85 13.87 14.54 0.78
N PRO A 86 14.57 14.66 -0.36
CA PRO A 86 15.99 14.99 -0.34
C PRO A 86 16.19 16.31 0.42
N GLU A 87 17.21 16.37 1.27
CA GLU A 87 17.57 17.60 1.97
C GLU A 87 17.72 18.72 0.93
N ARG A 88 16.93 19.79 1.07
CA ARG A 88 17.13 20.99 0.27
C ARG A 88 18.49 21.53 0.64
N SER A 89 19.46 21.41 -0.27
CA SER A 89 20.72 22.13 -0.16
C SER A 89 20.42 23.63 -0.15
N THR A 90 20.54 24.26 1.02
CA THR A 90 20.51 25.72 1.21
C THR A 90 21.85 26.34 0.90
#